data_AF-A0A151WG20-F1
#
_entry.id   AF-A0A151WG20-F1
#
_cell.length_a   1.000
_cell.length_b   1.000
_cell.length_c   1.000
_cell.angle_alpha   90.00
_cell.angle_beta   90.00
_cell.angle_gamma   90.00
#
_symmetry.space_group_name_H-M   'P 1'
#
loop_
_entity.id
_entity.type
_entity.pdbx_description
1 polymer ?
#
loop_
_entity_poly.entity_id
_entity_poly.type
_entity_poly.pdbx_seq_one_letter_code
_entity_poly.pdbx_strand_id
1 'polypeptide(L)'
;MMKMLNISKTSLQIENRYKTVLKRKKKAVENNCKSGSSREKVPFEEELRKIAHSDDSIEPEVLRSVRSVRYPKFNVPEIPEEICSINLAKHAIDGSPKAKKPRRTNEDIRMELFEKKEAAKEKRHKEK
;
A
#
# COMPACT_ATOMS: atom_id res chain seq x y z
N MET A 1 25.79 10.80 30.66
CA MET A 1 24.34 11.01 30.48
C MET A 1 24.15 11.99 29.33
N MET A 2 23.58 11.53 28.21
CA MET A 2 23.52 12.28 26.94
C MET A 2 22.68 13.56 27.07
N LYS A 3 23.35 14.73 27.15
CA LYS A 3 22.75 16.06 26.90
C LYS A 3 22.63 16.32 25.39
N MET A 4 22.11 15.37 24.61
CA MET A 4 22.20 15.48 23.16
C MET A 4 21.20 16.49 22.55
N LEU A 5 20.21 16.94 23.32
CA LEU A 5 19.13 17.79 22.81
C LEU A 5 18.85 19.05 23.64
N ASN A 6 19.57 19.32 24.74
CA ASN A 6 19.28 20.45 25.66
C ASN A 6 17.80 20.55 26.11
N ILE A 7 17.06 19.44 26.13
CA ILE A 7 15.66 19.39 26.55
C ILE A 7 15.59 18.79 27.95
N SER A 8 15.07 19.57 28.92
CA SER A 8 14.70 19.07 30.25
C SER A 8 13.19 18.96 30.33
N LYS A 9 12.69 17.75 30.64
CA LYS A 9 11.28 17.44 30.88
C LYS A 9 11.17 16.49 32.06
N THR A 10 10.14 16.66 32.88
CA THR A 10 9.85 15.69 33.94
C THR A 10 9.27 14.40 33.37
N SER A 11 9.40 13.30 34.10
CA SER A 11 8.81 12.00 33.73
C SER A 11 7.31 12.12 33.44
N LEU A 12 6.58 12.84 34.29
CA LEU A 12 5.14 13.09 34.13
C LEU A 12 4.80 13.85 32.83
N GLN A 13 5.61 14.83 32.44
CA GLN A 13 5.40 15.57 31.20
C GLN A 13 5.60 14.68 29.98
N ILE A 14 6.62 13.81 30.01
CA ILE A 14 6.89 12.84 28.94
C ILE A 14 5.74 11.85 28.84
N GLU A 15 5.29 11.30 29.97
CA GLU A 15 4.19 10.33 30.01
C GLU A 15 2.88 10.93 29.46
N ASN A 16 2.52 12.13 29.91
CA ASN A 16 1.31 12.82 29.43
C ASN A 16 1.40 13.13 27.93
N ARG A 17 2.58 13.55 27.45
CA ARG A 17 2.79 13.79 26.03
C ARG A 17 2.66 12.51 25.22
N TYR A 18 3.26 11.42 25.69
CA TYR A 18 3.20 10.10 25.05
C TYR A 18 1.74 9.60 24.94
N LYS A 19 0.98 9.63 26.03
CA LYS A 19 -0.45 9.27 26.04
C LYS A 19 -1.25 10.09 25.02
N THR A 20 -0.97 11.39 24.92
CA THR A 20 -1.65 12.29 23.97
C THR A 20 -1.32 11.93 22.52
N VAL A 21 -0.04 11.68 22.22
CA VAL A 21 0.39 11.28 20.87
C VAL A 21 -0.24 9.94 20.47
N LEU A 22 -0.23 8.96 21.37
CA LEU A 22 -0.90 7.67 21.13
C LEU A 22 -2.40 7.84 20.86
N LYS A 23 -3.11 8.63 21.67
CA LYS A 23 -4.54 8.86 21.49
C LYS A 23 -4.87 9.51 20.14
N ARG A 24 -4.07 10.49 19.71
CA ARG A 24 -4.23 11.14 18.40
C ARG A 24 -3.96 10.18 17.24
N LYS A 25 -2.89 9.38 17.34
CA LYS A 25 -2.57 8.35 16.35
C LYS A 25 -3.73 7.35 16.22
N LYS A 26 -4.21 6.82 17.35
CA LYS A 26 -5.31 5.85 17.40
C LYS A 26 -6.57 6.41 16.73
N LYS A 27 -6.95 7.65 17.06
CA LYS A 27 -8.11 8.32 16.45
C LYS A 27 -8.00 8.41 14.92
N ALA A 28 -6.86 8.86 14.40
CA ALA A 28 -6.65 9.00 12.97
C ALA A 28 -6.67 7.65 12.25
N VAL A 29 -6.07 6.61 12.84
CA VAL A 29 -6.11 5.24 12.30
C VAL A 29 -7.54 4.70 12.27
N GLU A 30 -8.30 4.82 13.38
CA GLU A 30 -9.68 4.38 13.44
C GLU A 30 -10.57 5.09 12.42
N ASN A 31 -10.40 6.41 12.26
CA ASN A 31 -11.12 7.17 11.24
C ASN A 31 -10.77 6.69 9.83
N ASN A 32 -9.51 6.39 9.55
CA ASN A 32 -9.06 5.89 8.24
C ASN A 32 -9.52 4.45 7.94
N CYS A 33 -9.87 3.67 8.96
CA CYS A 33 -10.46 2.34 8.81
C CYS A 33 -11.99 2.37 8.64
N LYS A 34 -12.64 3.53 8.80
CA LYS A 34 -14.09 3.67 8.70
C LYS A 34 -14.51 4.08 7.28
N SER A 35 -15.34 3.26 6.64
CA SER A 35 -15.92 3.58 5.33
C SER A 35 -16.76 4.87 5.39
N GLY A 36 -16.60 5.72 4.37
CA GLY A 36 -17.34 6.99 4.26
C GLY A 36 -16.73 8.16 5.04
N SER A 37 -15.70 7.92 5.86
CA SER A 37 -14.92 8.99 6.49
C SER A 37 -13.89 9.57 5.52
N SER A 38 -13.68 10.90 5.59
CA SER A 38 -12.54 11.56 4.95
C SER A 38 -11.23 11.12 5.62
N ARG A 39 -10.18 10.91 4.83
CA ARG A 39 -8.88 10.44 5.33
C ARG A 39 -8.20 11.50 6.21
N GLU A 40 -7.80 11.11 7.41
CA GLU A 40 -7.02 11.92 8.35
C GLU A 40 -5.53 11.59 8.22
N LYS A 41 -4.66 12.61 8.25
CA LYS A 41 -3.20 12.42 8.14
C LYS A 41 -2.64 11.87 9.46
N VAL A 42 -1.94 10.74 9.39
CA VAL A 42 -1.19 10.19 10.53
C VAL A 42 0.23 10.75 10.52
N PRO A 43 0.71 11.39 11.61
CA PRO A 43 2.07 11.90 11.67
C PRO A 43 3.12 10.80 11.45
N PHE A 44 4.13 11.10 10.62
CA PHE A 44 5.27 10.23 10.32
C PHE A 44 4.91 8.85 9.73
N GLU A 45 3.68 8.67 9.22
CA GLU A 45 3.23 7.40 8.66
C GLU A 45 4.11 6.92 7.49
N GLU A 46 4.50 7.83 6.61
CA GLU A 46 5.36 7.51 5.46
C GLU A 46 6.77 7.11 5.88
N GLU A 47 7.37 7.84 6.82
CA GLU A 47 8.70 7.54 7.36
C GLU A 47 8.72 6.18 8.06
N LEU A 48 7.73 5.93 8.91
CA LEU A 48 7.60 4.65 9.61
C LEU A 48 7.41 3.48 8.64
N ARG A 49 6.65 3.68 7.55
CA ARG A 49 6.50 2.65 6.52
C ARG A 49 7.79 2.42 5.73
N LYS A 50 8.60 3.46 5.47
CA LYS A 50 9.93 3.30 4.85
C LYS A 50 10.87 2.48 5.75
N ILE A 51 10.89 2.79 7.05
CA ILE A 51 11.68 2.03 8.03
C ILE A 51 11.21 0.58 8.06
N ALA A 52 9.91 0.35 8.20
CA ALA A 52 9.34 -0.99 8.26
C ALA A 52 9.59 -1.80 6.97
N HIS A 53 9.62 -1.15 5.81
CA HIS A 53 9.93 -1.81 4.55
C HIS A 53 11.41 -2.15 4.39
N SER A 54 12.30 -1.39 5.04
CA SER A 54 13.75 -1.62 5.00
C SER A 54 14.19 -2.65 6.05
N ASP A 55 13.31 -3.01 6.98
CA ASP A 55 13.58 -3.93 8.08
C ASP A 55 13.01 -5.31 7.75
N ASP A 56 13.90 -6.24 7.37
CA ASP A 56 13.53 -7.61 7.02
C ASP A 56 12.92 -8.41 8.18
N SER A 57 13.06 -7.93 9.43
CA SER A 57 12.44 -8.58 10.60
C SER A 57 10.95 -8.29 10.75
N ILE A 58 10.43 -7.29 10.02
CA ILE A 58 9.02 -6.88 10.09
C ILE A 58 8.23 -7.53 8.95
N GLU A 59 7.19 -8.28 9.29
CA GLU A 59 6.32 -8.90 8.29
C GLU A 59 5.53 -7.84 7.48
N PRO A 60 5.53 -7.93 6.14
CA PRO A 60 4.84 -6.96 5.30
C PRO A 60 3.31 -7.13 5.40
N GLU A 61 2.59 -6.01 5.26
CA GLU A 61 1.13 -6.05 5.19
C GLU A 61 0.66 -6.79 3.93
N VAL A 62 -0.32 -7.70 4.10
CA VAL A 62 -0.85 -8.52 3.01
C VAL A 62 -2.35 -8.31 2.86
N LEU A 63 -2.76 -7.79 1.71
CA LEU A 63 -4.17 -7.66 1.35
C LEU A 63 -4.69 -8.99 0.81
N ARG A 64 -5.56 -9.65 1.58
CA ARG A 64 -6.17 -10.93 1.19
C ARG A 64 -7.60 -10.72 0.69
N SER A 65 -7.89 -11.28 -0.48
CA SER A 65 -9.25 -11.50 -0.99
C SER A 65 -9.48 -13.01 -1.18
N VAL A 66 -10.74 -13.41 -1.35
CA VAL A 66 -11.12 -14.82 -1.56
C VAL A 66 -10.38 -15.46 -2.74
N ARG A 67 -9.97 -14.67 -3.75
CA ARG A 67 -9.28 -15.16 -4.96
C ARG A 67 -7.82 -14.73 -5.08
N SER A 68 -7.33 -13.80 -4.26
CA SER A 68 -5.99 -13.25 -4.47
C SER A 68 -5.36 -12.74 -3.20
N VAL A 69 -4.05 -12.94 -3.11
CA VAL A 69 -3.18 -12.30 -2.13
C VAL A 69 -2.41 -11.19 -2.85
N ARG A 70 -2.40 -9.97 -2.30
CA ARG A 70 -1.68 -8.82 -2.86
C ARG A 70 -0.83 -8.15 -1.80
N TYR A 71 0.38 -7.77 -2.18
CA TYR A 71 1.24 -6.93 -1.38
C TYR A 71 1.05 -5.47 -1.84
N PRO A 72 0.74 -4.52 -0.94
CA PRO A 72 0.70 -3.11 -1.27
C PRO A 72 2.03 -2.67 -1.87
N LYS A 73 2.02 -2.12 -3.08
CA LYS A 73 3.23 -1.58 -3.71
C LYS A 73 3.51 -0.19 -3.15
N PHE A 74 4.72 0.00 -2.63
CA PHE A 74 5.21 1.32 -2.29
C PHE A 74 5.77 1.99 -3.55
N ASN A 75 5.19 3.12 -3.98
CA ASN A 75 5.88 4.02 -4.91
C ASN A 75 6.82 4.87 -4.07
N VAL A 76 8.05 4.41 -3.88
CA VAL A 76 9.11 5.24 -3.32
C VAL A 76 9.51 6.24 -4.41
N PRO A 77 9.40 7.57 -4.19
CA PRO A 77 10.10 8.52 -5.05
C PRO A 77 11.59 8.21 -4.89
N GLU A 78 12.25 7.88 -6.00
CA GLU A 78 13.70 7.69 -6.08
C GLU A 78 14.38 8.83 -5.31
N ILE A 79 15.04 8.47 -4.20
CA ILE A 79 15.91 9.39 -3.49
C ILE A 79 17.09 9.62 -4.45
N PRO A 80 17.48 10.87 -4.74
CA PRO A 80 18.68 11.15 -5.53
C PRO A 80 19.86 10.39 -4.92
N GLU A 81 20.43 9.49 -5.71
CA GLU A 81 21.51 8.60 -5.35
C GLU A 81 22.81 9.39 -5.14
N GLU A 82 22.99 9.96 -3.95
CA GLU A 82 24.32 10.34 -3.48
C GLU A 82 24.50 9.75 -2.09
N ILE A 83 25.48 8.85 -1.97
CA ILE A 83 25.90 8.11 -0.77
C ILE A 83 25.16 6.78 -0.56
N CYS A 84 25.43 5.78 -1.41
CA CYS A 84 26.16 4.57 -1.00
C CYS A 84 26.24 3.58 -2.18
N SER A 85 27.11 3.87 -3.14
CA SER A 85 27.68 2.82 -3.97
C SER A 85 28.67 2.05 -3.12
N ILE A 86 28.49 0.74 -2.98
CA ILE A 86 29.49 -0.36 -2.95
C ILE A 86 28.75 -1.60 -2.42
N ASN A 87 27.99 -2.26 -3.31
CA ASN A 87 28.28 -3.63 -3.75
C ASN A 87 27.10 -4.22 -4.53
N LEU A 88 27.48 -4.71 -5.70
CA LEU A 88 26.67 -5.01 -6.85
C LEU A 88 26.19 -6.47 -6.84
N ALA A 89 24.99 -6.65 -7.38
CA ALA A 89 24.52 -7.83 -8.11
C ALA A 89 24.47 -9.19 -7.38
N LYS A 90 23.23 -9.69 -7.23
CA LYS A 90 22.72 -10.85 -7.99
C LYS A 90 21.29 -11.12 -7.51
N HIS A 91 20.29 -10.66 -8.26
CA HIS A 91 19.12 -11.47 -8.61
C HIS A 91 18.49 -10.82 -9.84
N ALA A 92 18.75 -11.47 -10.98
CA ALA A 92 18.38 -11.01 -12.30
C ALA A 92 16.87 -10.85 -12.43
N ILE A 93 16.52 -9.80 -13.14
CA ILE A 93 15.21 -9.40 -13.56
C ILE A 93 14.90 -10.25 -14.81
N ASP A 94 14.08 -11.29 -14.69
CA ASP A 94 13.47 -11.92 -15.86
C ASP A 94 12.30 -11.04 -16.34
N GLY A 95 12.69 -9.89 -16.89
CA GLY A 95 11.81 -8.90 -17.49
C GLY A 95 11.65 -9.16 -18.99
N SER A 96 10.89 -10.18 -19.37
CA SER A 96 10.36 -10.24 -20.74
C SER A 96 9.45 -9.01 -20.97
N PRO A 97 9.59 -8.23 -22.05
CA PRO A 97 8.71 -7.10 -22.31
C PRO A 97 7.31 -7.62 -22.69
N LYS A 98 6.43 -7.76 -21.69
CA LYS A 98 5.01 -8.05 -21.97
C LYS A 98 4.39 -6.82 -22.62
N ALA A 99 4.06 -6.96 -23.91
CA ALA A 99 3.31 -5.98 -24.68
C ALA A 99 2.10 -5.46 -23.87
N LYS A 100 2.03 -4.14 -23.69
CA LYS A 100 0.90 -3.48 -23.04
C LYS A 100 -0.34 -3.73 -23.89
N LYS A 101 -1.27 -4.55 -23.42
CA LYS A 101 -2.59 -4.69 -24.06
C LYS A 101 -3.27 -3.32 -24.07
N PRO A 102 -3.92 -2.92 -25.18
CA PRO A 102 -4.62 -1.64 -25.25
C PRO A 102 -5.68 -1.58 -24.15
N ARG A 103 -5.76 -0.42 -23.48
CA ARG A 103 -6.78 -0.17 -22.46
C ARG A 103 -8.15 -0.20 -23.14
N ARG A 104 -8.92 -1.27 -22.92
CA ARG A 104 -10.33 -1.32 -23.31
C ARG A 104 -11.13 -0.42 -22.38
N THR A 105 -12.09 0.32 -22.93
CA THR A 105 -12.97 1.16 -22.12
C THR A 105 -13.94 0.29 -21.34
N ASN A 106 -14.52 0.82 -20.26
CA ASN A 106 -15.51 0.07 -19.47
C ASN A 106 -16.78 -0.25 -20.27
N GLU A 107 -17.08 0.54 -21.30
CA GLU A 107 -18.21 0.36 -22.21
C GLU A 107 -17.98 -0.86 -23.11
N ASP A 108 -16.77 -1.00 -23.67
CA ASP A 108 -16.39 -2.17 -24.48
C ASP A 108 -16.54 -3.49 -23.69
N ILE A 109 -16.14 -3.48 -22.41
CA ILE A 109 -16.23 -4.65 -21.54
C ILE A 109 -17.69 -5.03 -21.27
N ARG A 110 -18.58 -4.03 -21.13
CA ARG A 110 -20.02 -4.27 -20.92
C ARG A 110 -20.68 -4.84 -22.17
N MET A 111 -20.36 -4.29 -23.33
CA MET A 111 -20.87 -4.77 -24.62
C MET A 111 -20.46 -6.23 -24.88
N GLU A 112 -19.19 -6.57 -24.69
CA GLU A 112 -18.68 -7.95 -24.85
C GLU A 112 -19.39 -8.95 -23.91
N LEU A 113 -19.78 -8.51 -22.70
CA LEU A 113 -20.52 -9.33 -21.76
C LEU A 113 -21.96 -9.60 -22.23
N PHE A 114 -22.63 -8.60 -22.83
CA PHE A 114 -23.97 -8.76 -23.38
C PHE A 114 -23.98 -9.71 -24.56
N GLU A 115 -23.04 -9.55 -25.50
CA GLU A 115 -22.92 -10.43 -26.66
C GLU A 115 -22.70 -11.89 -26.26
N LYS A 116 -21.83 -12.16 -25.28
CA LYS A 116 -21.61 -13.52 -24.76
C LYS A 116 -22.87 -14.11 -24.13
N LYS A 117 -23.68 -13.30 -23.45
CA LYS A 117 -24.95 -13.74 -22.87
C LYS A 117 -25.99 -14.08 -23.94
N GLU A 118 -26.12 -13.24 -24.96
CA GLU A 118 -27.05 -13.48 -26.06
C GLU A 118 -26.63 -14.71 -26.90
N ALA A 119 -25.35 -14.84 -27.22
CA ALA A 119 -24.83 -16.02 -27.92
C ALA A 119 -25.04 -17.32 -27.12
N ALA A 120 -24.92 -17.27 -25.78
CA ALA A 120 -25.19 -18.43 -24.93
C ALA A 120 -26.69 -18.80 -24.90
N LYS A 121 -27.60 -17.82 -24.96
CA LYS A 121 -29.04 -18.08 -25.08
C LYS A 121 -29.37 -18.68 -26.44
N GLU A 122 -28.78 -18.15 -27.51
CA GLU A 122 -29.00 -18.64 -28.87
C GLU A 122 -28.53 -20.09 -29.04
N LYS A 123 -27.37 -20.45 -28.47
CA LYS A 123 -26.88 -21.84 -28.45
C LYS A 123 -27.87 -22.79 -27.77
N ARG A 124 -28.37 -22.42 -26.59
CA ARG A 124 -29.37 -23.23 -25.85
C ARG A 124 -30.68 -23.41 -26.63
N HIS A 125 -31.04 -22.45 -27.47
CA HIS A 125 -32.25 -22.52 -28.28
C HIS A 125 -32.07 -23.41 -29.53
N LYS A 126 -30.83 -23.50 -30.06
CA LYS A 126 -30.51 -24.37 -31.21
C LYS A 126 -30.27 -25.83 -30.81
N GLU A 127 -29.98 -26.09 -29.54
CA GLU A 127 -29.79 -27.43 -28.97
C GLU A 127 -31.10 -28.12 -28.54
N LYS A 128 -32.26 -27.47 -28.69
CA LYS A 128 -33.60 -28.05 -28.53
C LYS A 128 -34.24 -28.32 -29.88
#